data_AF-A0A5B8UNG3-F1
#
_entry.id   AF-A0A5B8UNG3-F1
#
_cell.length_a   1.000
_cell.length_b   1.000
_cell.length_c   1.000
_cell.angle_alpha   90.00
_cell.angle_beta   90.00
_cell.angle_gamma   90.00
#
_symmetry.space_group_name_H-M   'P 1'
#
loop_
_entity.id
_entity.type
_entity.pdbx_description
1 polymer ?
#
loop_
_entity_poly.entity_id
_entity_poly.type
_entity_poly.pdbx_seq_one_letter_code
_entity_poly.pdbx_strand_id
1 'polypeptide(L)'
;MRFLFLSLFFLFSCSGEVPKGVLPPKKMEAVLYDVIRADEWVDFASLQDSTFRKFSKRTALYDSVFRLHSISKDDYRKSMSFYQGRPDLLKEILGSLKAKSDTALKRLNDTTKHL
;
A
#
# COMPACT_ATOMS: atom_id res chain seq x y z
N MET A 1 12.26 16.61 38.61
CA MET A 1 11.87 16.94 37.23
C MET A 1 11.77 15.65 36.43
N ARG A 2 10.62 15.43 35.82
CA ARG A 2 10.20 14.18 35.19
C ARG A 2 10.77 14.10 33.78
N PHE A 3 11.91 13.44 33.59
CA PHE A 3 12.38 13.08 32.25
C PHE A 3 11.77 11.74 31.85
N LEU A 4 10.75 11.88 31.02
CA LEU A 4 9.94 10.85 30.39
C LEU A 4 10.86 10.02 29.49
N PHE A 5 11.22 8.82 29.95
CA PHE A 5 11.99 7.84 29.18
C PHE A 5 11.13 7.45 27.96
N LEU A 6 11.53 7.97 26.80
CA LEU A 6 10.85 7.77 25.53
C LEU A 6 11.00 6.29 25.15
N SER A 7 9.89 5.57 25.30
CA SER A 7 9.75 4.15 25.02
C SER A 7 10.14 3.84 23.56
N LEU A 8 11.30 3.21 23.38
CA LEU A 8 11.77 2.71 22.12
C LEU A 8 11.09 1.36 21.84
N PHE A 9 9.85 1.41 21.35
CA PHE A 9 9.15 0.23 20.80
C PHE A 9 9.77 -0.15 19.45
N PHE A 10 10.91 -0.84 19.47
CA PHE A 10 11.32 -1.67 18.34
C PHE A 10 10.47 -2.95 18.36
N LEU A 11 9.31 -2.90 17.69
CA LEU A 11 8.59 -4.10 17.31
C LEU A 11 9.41 -4.77 16.18
N PHE A 12 10.36 -5.63 16.55
CA PHE A 12 10.95 -6.60 15.63
C PHE A 12 9.85 -7.58 15.23
N SER A 13 9.15 -7.26 14.14
CA SER A 13 8.22 -8.17 13.50
C SER A 13 9.05 -9.26 12.81
N CYS A 14 8.91 -10.49 13.31
CA CYS A 14 9.51 -11.68 12.74
C CYS A 14 8.87 -11.96 11.37
N SER A 15 9.49 -11.45 10.32
CA SER A 15 9.22 -11.83 8.94
C SER A 15 10.58 -12.17 8.33
N GLY A 16 10.64 -13.24 7.55
CA GLY A 16 11.90 -13.82 7.04
C GLY A 16 12.82 -12.78 6.41
N GLU A 17 14.12 -13.07 6.39
CA GLU A 17 15.14 -12.12 5.91
C GLU A 17 14.77 -11.56 4.53
N VAL A 18 14.54 -10.25 4.48
CA VAL A 18 14.26 -9.52 3.25
C VAL A 18 15.60 -9.03 2.67
N PRO A 19 15.94 -9.35 1.41
CA PRO A 19 17.19 -8.92 0.81
C PRO A 19 17.36 -7.40 0.78
N LYS A 20 18.60 -6.93 0.78
CA LYS A 20 18.89 -5.50 0.56
C LYS A 20 18.30 -5.04 -0.77
N GLY A 21 17.64 -3.87 -0.76
CA GLY A 21 16.98 -3.31 -1.95
C GLY A 21 15.56 -3.85 -2.20
N VAL A 22 15.03 -4.71 -1.33
CA VAL A 22 13.61 -5.09 -1.28
C VAL A 22 12.95 -4.35 -0.12
N LEU A 23 11.79 -3.76 -0.37
CA LEU A 23 11.00 -3.07 0.64
C LEU A 23 10.56 -4.06 1.73
N PRO A 24 10.71 -3.73 3.02
CA PRO A 24 10.19 -4.56 4.11
C PRO A 24 8.68 -4.79 4.00
N PRO A 25 8.11 -5.88 4.54
CA PRO A 25 6.72 -6.27 4.26
C PRO A 25 5.71 -5.18 4.63
N LYS A 26 5.90 -4.55 5.79
CA LYS A 26 5.06 -3.42 6.24
C LYS A 26 5.14 -2.19 5.33
N LYS A 27 6.31 -1.92 4.74
CA LYS A 27 6.48 -0.83 3.78
C LYS A 27 5.83 -1.18 2.45
N MET A 28 6.02 -2.42 1.98
CA MET A 28 5.38 -2.91 0.76
C MET A 28 3.85 -2.92 0.88
N GLU A 29 3.30 -3.31 2.04
CA GLU A 29 1.87 -3.21 2.33
C GLU A 29 1.35 -1.79 2.13
N ALA A 30 1.99 -0.80 2.74
CA ALA A 30 1.56 0.60 2.64
C ALA A 30 1.64 1.12 1.19
N VAL A 31 2.71 0.78 0.46
CA VAL A 31 2.87 1.16 -0.95
C VAL A 31 1.82 0.49 -1.83
N LEU A 32 1.63 -0.81 -1.67
CA LEU A 32 0.71 -1.59 -2.49
C LEU A 32 -0.75 -1.17 -2.26
N TYR A 33 -1.11 -0.80 -1.04
CA TYR A 33 -2.42 -0.22 -0.74
C TYR A 33 -2.70 1.04 -1.57
N ASP A 34 -1.71 1.93 -1.68
CA ASP A 34 -1.87 3.18 -2.42
C ASP A 34 -1.84 2.97 -3.93
N VAL A 35 -1.04 2.02 -4.42
CA VAL A 35 -1.03 1.60 -5.82
C VAL A 35 -2.39 1.04 -6.24
N ILE A 36 -2.98 0.13 -5.45
CA ILE A 36 -4.30 -0.46 -5.75
C ILE A 36 -5.38 0.62 -5.78
N ARG A 37 -5.38 1.56 -4.83
CA ARG A 37 -6.34 2.68 -4.84
C ARG A 37 -6.17 3.60 -6.04
N ALA A 38 -4.92 3.86 -6.45
CA ALA A 38 -4.66 4.61 -7.67
C ALA A 38 -5.21 3.88 -8.90
N ASP A 39 -5.06 2.56 -8.97
CA ASP A 39 -5.60 1.74 -10.03
C ASP A 39 -7.13 1.79 -10.08
N GLU A 40 -7.79 1.56 -8.95
CA GLU A 40 -9.24 1.61 -8.81
C GLU A 40 -9.80 2.98 -9.22
N TRP A 41 -9.14 4.08 -8.80
CA TRP A 41 -9.55 5.42 -9.18
C TRP A 41 -9.42 5.67 -10.68
N VAL A 42 -8.31 5.24 -11.30
CA VAL A 42 -8.11 5.36 -12.76
C VAL A 42 -9.18 4.59 -13.50
N ASP A 43 -9.47 3.37 -13.07
CA ASP A 43 -10.48 2.53 -13.70
C ASP A 43 -11.86 3.16 -13.56
N PHE A 44 -12.24 3.62 -12.36
CA PHE A 44 -13.49 4.33 -12.13
C PHE A 44 -13.63 5.62 -12.94
N ALA A 45 -12.61 6.48 -12.96
CA ALA A 45 -12.61 7.74 -13.71
C ALA A 45 -12.75 7.50 -15.23
N SER A 46 -12.10 6.43 -15.73
CA SER A 46 -12.13 6.10 -17.14
C SER A 46 -13.47 5.57 -17.66
N LEU A 47 -14.37 5.14 -16.76
CA LEU A 47 -15.73 4.76 -17.14
C LEU A 47 -16.60 5.98 -17.42
N GLN A 48 -16.23 7.15 -16.89
CA GLN A 48 -17.01 8.39 -17.01
C GLN A 48 -16.58 9.25 -18.20
N ASP A 49 -15.35 9.07 -18.69
CA ASP A 49 -14.78 9.87 -19.78
C ASP A 49 -14.05 8.96 -20.78
N SER A 50 -14.59 8.85 -22.00
CA SER A 50 -14.02 8.03 -23.07
C SER A 50 -12.70 8.61 -23.62
N THR A 51 -12.43 9.90 -23.40
CA THR A 51 -11.17 10.56 -23.77
C THR A 51 -10.08 10.38 -22.70
N PHE A 52 -10.42 9.74 -21.58
CA PHE A 52 -9.53 9.55 -20.45
C PHE A 52 -8.32 8.68 -20.81
N ARG A 53 -7.12 9.28 -20.70
CA ARG A 53 -5.85 8.62 -21.03
C ARG A 53 -5.37 7.71 -19.89
N LYS A 54 -6.02 6.55 -19.72
CA LYS A 54 -5.81 5.57 -18.63
C LYS A 54 -4.33 5.36 -18.29
N PHE A 55 -3.52 4.97 -19.28
CA PHE A 55 -2.12 4.63 -19.07
C PHE A 55 -1.28 5.80 -18.53
N SER A 56 -1.45 6.99 -19.12
CA SER A 56 -0.72 8.19 -18.69
C SER A 56 -1.13 8.61 -17.28
N LYS A 57 -2.42 8.57 -16.96
CA LYS A 57 -2.93 8.93 -15.62
C LYS A 57 -2.48 7.94 -14.56
N ARG A 58 -2.51 6.63 -14.84
CA ARG A 58 -2.01 5.58 -13.94
C ARG A 58 -0.52 5.75 -13.66
N THR A 59 0.27 6.00 -14.69
CA THR A 59 1.72 6.23 -14.54
C THR A 59 2.00 7.43 -13.64
N ALA A 60 1.32 8.57 -13.87
CA ALA A 60 1.49 9.77 -13.05
C ALA A 60 1.08 9.56 -11.58
N LEU A 61 0.04 8.77 -11.33
CA LEU A 61 -0.38 8.43 -9.97
C LEU A 61 0.61 7.49 -9.29
N TYR A 62 1.13 6.48 -9.99
CA TYR A 62 2.17 5.62 -9.45
C TYR A 62 3.41 6.43 -9.05
N ASP A 63 3.86 7.36 -9.91
CA ASP A 63 4.97 8.25 -9.58
C ASP A 63 4.67 9.09 -8.32
N SER A 64 3.42 9.50 -8.14
CA SER A 64 2.98 10.23 -6.94
C SER A 64 2.99 9.35 -5.69
N VAL A 65 2.54 8.09 -5.80
CA VAL A 65 2.61 7.10 -4.72
C VAL A 65 4.07 6.81 -4.36
N PHE A 66 4.95 6.63 -5.33
CA PHE A 66 6.36 6.36 -5.07
C PHE A 66 7.04 7.53 -4.35
N ARG A 67 6.75 8.78 -4.76
CA ARG A 67 7.20 9.98 -4.03
C ARG A 67 6.65 10.03 -2.60
N LEU A 68 5.36 9.79 -2.42
CA LEU A 68 4.72 9.77 -1.09
C LEU A 68 5.40 8.77 -0.16
N HIS A 69 5.79 7.61 -0.68
CA HIS A 69 6.48 6.57 0.07
C HIS A 69 8.00 6.73 0.13
N SER A 70 8.57 7.74 -0.52
CA SER A 70 10.03 7.94 -0.63
C SER A 70 10.75 6.71 -1.20
N ILE A 71 10.21 6.14 -2.27
CA ILE A 71 10.79 4.99 -2.99
C ILE A 71 10.95 5.33 -4.48
N SER A 72 11.86 4.63 -5.15
CA SER A 72 11.93 4.67 -6.61
C SER A 72 11.00 3.63 -7.25
N LYS A 73 10.72 3.80 -8.55
CA LYS A 73 10.03 2.79 -9.35
C LYS A 73 10.79 1.45 -9.37
N ASP A 74 12.13 1.50 -9.32
CA ASP A 74 12.96 0.31 -9.33
C ASP A 74 12.87 -0.46 -7.99
N ASP A 75 12.83 0.26 -6.87
CA ASP A 75 12.61 -0.34 -5.54
C ASP A 75 11.27 -1.07 -5.50
N TYR A 76 10.20 -0.43 -5.99
CA TYR A 76 8.88 -1.06 -6.08
C TYR A 76 8.91 -2.30 -6.98
N ARG A 77 9.47 -2.19 -8.19
CA ARG A 77 9.53 -3.29 -9.16
C ARG A 77 10.29 -4.50 -8.61
N LYS A 78 11.48 -4.28 -8.04
CA LYS A 78 12.30 -5.32 -7.41
C LYS A 78 11.54 -5.98 -6.27
N SER A 79 10.89 -5.17 -5.43
CA SER A 79 10.16 -5.66 -4.27
C SER A 79 8.95 -6.49 -4.67
N MET A 80 8.15 -5.99 -5.61
CA MET A 80 6.99 -6.70 -6.12
C MET A 80 7.39 -8.05 -6.73
N SER A 81 8.46 -8.09 -7.53
CA SER A 81 8.98 -9.34 -8.08
C SER A 81 9.42 -10.33 -7.00
N PHE A 82 10.06 -9.86 -5.92
CA PHE A 82 10.43 -10.70 -4.79
C PHE A 82 9.20 -11.30 -4.10
N TYR A 83 8.20 -10.47 -3.76
CA TYR A 83 6.99 -10.95 -3.08
C TYR A 83 6.14 -11.87 -3.97
N GLN A 84 6.10 -11.65 -5.29
CA GLN A 84 5.46 -12.57 -6.22
C GLN A 84 6.11 -13.96 -6.23
N GLY A 85 7.43 -14.03 -6.03
CA GLY A 85 8.16 -15.30 -5.85
C GLY A 85 8.04 -15.90 -4.44
N ARG A 86 7.38 -15.22 -3.49
CA ARG A 86 7.21 -15.63 -2.09
C ARG A 86 5.73 -15.56 -1.68
N PRO A 87 4.92 -16.54 -2.12
CA PRO A 87 3.48 -16.54 -1.87
C PRO A 87 3.10 -16.50 -0.38
N ASP A 88 3.95 -17.05 0.48
CA ASP A 88 3.84 -16.98 1.95
C ASP A 88 3.77 -15.52 2.44
N LEU A 89 4.75 -14.70 2.05
CA LEU A 89 4.84 -13.30 2.45
C LEU A 89 3.80 -12.43 1.72
N LEU A 90 3.55 -12.71 0.44
CA LEU A 90 2.55 -11.96 -0.32
C LEU A 90 1.14 -12.16 0.24
N LYS A 91 0.81 -13.37 0.70
CA LYS A 91 -0.49 -13.67 1.33
C LYS A 91 -0.68 -12.86 2.60
N GLU A 92 0.36 -12.67 3.42
CA GLU A 92 0.29 -11.83 4.62
C GLU A 92 0.02 -10.37 4.26
N ILE A 93 0.74 -9.82 3.27
CA ILE A 93 0.53 -8.46 2.78
C ILE A 93 -0.92 -8.30 2.30
N LEU A 94 -1.38 -9.16 1.40
CA LEU A 94 -2.75 -9.11 0.86
C LEU A 94 -3.82 -9.30 1.94
N GLY A 95 -3.57 -10.17 2.93
CA GLY A 95 -4.45 -10.35 4.07
C GLY A 95 -4.61 -9.08 4.91
N SER A 96 -3.50 -8.38 5.15
CA SER A 96 -3.50 -7.08 5.84
C SER A 96 -4.27 -6.02 5.03
N LEU A 97 -4.07 -5.98 3.70
CA LEU A 97 -4.81 -5.08 2.82
C LEU A 97 -6.32 -5.35 2.86
N LYS A 98 -6.72 -6.62 2.79
CA LYS A 98 -8.13 -7.00 2.90
C LYS A 98 -8.75 -6.51 4.22
N ALA A 99 -8.05 -6.70 5.34
CA ALA A 99 -8.53 -6.24 6.65
C ALA A 99 -8.70 -4.72 6.72
N LYS A 100 -7.80 -3.94 6.09
CA LYS A 100 -7.97 -2.48 5.98
C LYS A 100 -9.21 -2.11 5.16
N SER A 101 -9.41 -2.77 4.02
CA SER A 101 -10.59 -2.51 3.16
C SER A 101 -11.89 -2.86 3.88
N ASP A 102 -11.96 -4.01 4.56
CA ASP A 102 -13.12 -4.40 5.36
C ASP A 102 -13.42 -3.37 6.47
N THR A 103 -12.36 -2.85 7.10
CA THR A 103 -12.49 -1.80 8.14
C THR A 103 -13.00 -0.49 7.55
N ALA A 104 -12.53 -0.09 6.37
CA ALA A 104 -13.01 1.10 5.68
C ALA A 104 -14.49 0.98 5.31
N LEU A 105 -14.90 -0.19 4.79
CA LEU A 105 -16.30 -0.47 4.45
C LEU A 105 -17.23 -0.39 5.66
N LYS A 106 -16.83 -0.96 6.81
CA LYS A 106 -17.61 -0.86 8.05
C LYS A 106 -17.84 0.59 8.47
N ARG A 107 -16.79 1.42 8.43
CA ARG A 107 -16.89 2.86 8.78
C ARG A 107 -17.83 3.61 7.86
N LEU A 108 -17.81 3.31 6.56
CA LEU A 108 -18.72 3.92 5.59
C LEU A 108 -20.18 3.55 5.92
N ASN A 109 -20.45 2.27 6.17
CA ASN A 109 -21.79 1.78 6.51
C ASN A 109 -22.30 2.38 7.84
N ASP A 110 -21.44 2.49 8.85
CA ASP A 110 -21.78 3.12 10.13
C ASP A 110 -22.13 4.60 9.94
N THR A 111 -21.40 5.32 9.08
CA THR A 111 -21.68 6.73 8.76
C THR A 111 -23.05 6.88 8.08
N THR A 112 -23.38 6.00 7.14
CA THR A 112 -24.67 6.05 6.43
C THR A 112 -25.87 5.65 7.28
N LYS A 113 -25.66 4.91 8.38
CA LYS A 113 -26.74 4.50 9.29
C LYS A 113 -27.31 5.67 10.12
N HIS A 114 -26.59 6.78 10.18
CA HIS A 114 -26.96 7.99 10.92
C HIS A 114 -27.49 9.12 10.02
N LEU A 115 -27.67 8.87 8.73
CA LEU A 115 -28.33 9.75 7.75
C LEU A 115 -29.78 9.32 7.55
#